data_AF-A0A7R9T8X5-F1
#
_entry.id   AF-A0A7R9T8X5-F1
#
_cell.length_a   1.000
_cell.length_b   1.000
_cell.length_c   1.000
_cell.angle_alpha   90.00
_cell.angle_beta   90.00
_cell.angle_gamma   90.00
#
_symmetry.space_group_name_H-M   'P 1'
#
loop_
_entity.id
_entity.type
_entity.pdbx_description
1 polymer ?
#
loop_
_entity_poly.entity_id
_entity_poly.type
_entity_poly.pdbx_seq_one_letter_code
_entity_poly.pdbx_strand_id
1 'polypeptide(L)'
;TSISVASYFESKGASLEYPGLPLIRARPGSTTAFPLEHVRIVAGQRAKGQPPQTALSKMLDRRGTYSNPTGRKSTLERLVSEIVNNNPLMKAFGIECSSAMHGATAKRLELPRLELNQGGARAEIQRDGPRGLVAQGGFDFMSNLRQGFVRGA
;
A
#
# COMPACT_ATOMS: atom_id res chain seq x y z
N THR A 1 35.81 37.85 3.04
CA THR A 1 36.47 36.95 2.08
C THR A 1 35.54 35.80 1.78
N SER A 2 35.11 35.60 0.53
CA SER A 2 34.22 34.49 0.16
C SER A 2 35.06 33.23 -0.07
N ILE A 3 34.81 32.17 0.70
CA ILE A 3 35.44 30.86 0.52
C ILE A 3 34.47 29.95 -0.24
N SER A 4 34.99 29.10 -1.13
CA SER A 4 34.17 28.09 -1.80
C SER A 4 33.78 26.99 -0.80
N VAL A 5 32.64 26.33 -1.02
CA VAL A 5 32.21 25.22 -0.15
C VAL A 5 33.19 24.05 -0.22
N ALA A 6 33.72 23.74 -1.40
CA ALA A 6 34.72 22.68 -1.57
C ALA A 6 36.00 22.98 -0.75
N SER A 7 36.54 24.20 -0.88
CA SER A 7 37.72 24.61 -0.12
C SER A 7 37.47 24.65 1.39
N TYR A 8 36.26 25.00 1.82
CA TYR A 8 35.88 24.94 3.23
C TYR A 8 35.91 23.50 3.76
N PHE A 9 35.30 22.55 3.05
CA PHE A 9 35.26 21.14 3.46
C PHE A 9 36.67 20.51 3.43
N GLU A 10 37.47 20.82 2.40
CA GLU A 10 38.87 20.39 2.29
C GLU A 10 39.72 20.88 3.48
N SER A 11 39.55 22.15 3.88
CA SER A 11 40.23 22.71 5.06
C SER A 11 39.84 22.04 6.39
N LYS A 12 38.69 21.35 6.41
CA LYS A 12 38.19 20.58 7.55
C LYS A 12 38.53 19.09 7.47
N GLY A 13 39.35 18.69 6.48
CA GLY A 13 39.78 17.31 6.29
C GLY A 13 38.74 16.43 5.59
N ALA A 14 37.72 17.02 4.96
CA ALA A 14 36.72 16.32 4.18
C ALA A 14 36.79 16.79 2.72
N SER A 15 37.51 16.07 1.87
CA SER A 15 37.49 16.37 0.43
C SER A 15 36.16 15.89 -0.18
N LEU A 16 35.58 16.69 -1.06
CA LEU A 16 34.42 16.30 -1.85
C LEU A 16 34.87 15.44 -3.03
N GLU A 17 34.23 14.30 -3.25
CA GLU A 17 34.50 13.43 -4.41
C GLU A 17 33.81 13.99 -5.66
N TYR A 18 32.66 14.64 -5.50
CA TYR A 18 31.83 15.18 -6.58
C TYR A 18 31.53 16.67 -6.36
N PRO A 19 32.55 17.55 -6.41
CA PRO A 19 32.39 18.99 -6.17
C PRO A 19 31.48 19.72 -7.17
N GLY A 20 31.21 19.10 -8.33
CA GLY A 20 30.28 19.63 -9.35
C GLY A 20 28.79 19.40 -9.05
N LEU A 21 28.45 18.65 -8.00
CA LEU A 21 27.06 18.41 -7.62
C LEU A 21 26.41 19.65 -6.98
N PRO A 22 25.10 19.83 -7.14
CA PRO A 22 24.39 20.94 -6.50
C PRO A 22 24.41 20.82 -4.99
N LEU A 23 24.42 21.95 -4.31
CA LEU A 23 24.37 22.02 -2.85
C LEU A 23 22.92 22.05 -2.36
N ILE A 24 22.64 21.38 -1.24
CA ILE A 24 21.35 21.46 -0.54
C ILE A 24 21.40 22.60 0.48
N ARG A 25 20.37 23.46 0.48
CA ARG A 25 20.15 24.44 1.56
C ARG A 25 19.15 23.88 2.56
N ALA A 26 19.46 24.02 3.85
CA ALA A 26 18.55 23.55 4.91
C ALA A 26 17.22 24.32 4.90
N ARG A 27 17.24 25.60 4.51
CA ARG A 27 16.05 26.44 4.40
C ARG A 27 16.13 27.32 3.14
N PRO A 28 14.98 27.69 2.55
CA PRO A 28 14.95 28.73 1.52
C PRO A 28 15.61 30.02 2.04
N GLY A 29 16.51 30.60 1.25
CA GLY A 29 17.23 31.82 1.61
C GLY A 29 18.37 31.67 2.63
N SER A 30 18.67 30.47 3.14
CA SER A 30 19.82 30.29 4.04
C SER A 30 21.14 30.38 3.28
N THR A 31 22.15 31.00 3.92
CA THR A 31 23.54 31.01 3.43
C THR A 31 24.24 29.67 3.66
N THR A 32 23.74 28.86 4.59
CA THR A 32 24.24 27.51 4.87
C THR A 32 23.83 26.55 3.75
N ALA A 33 24.83 25.99 3.08
CA ALA A 33 24.68 25.02 2.01
C ALA A 33 25.53 23.78 2.31
N PHE A 34 24.98 22.61 2.02
CA PHE A 34 25.56 21.31 2.32
C PHE A 34 25.83 20.55 1.02
N PRO A 35 27.03 19.98 0.84
CA PRO A 35 27.30 19.03 -0.24
C PRO A 35 26.40 17.80 -0.12
N LEU A 36 25.86 17.33 -1.25
CA LEU A 36 24.98 16.16 -1.30
C LEU A 36 25.60 14.91 -0.68
N GLU A 37 26.91 14.72 -0.87
CA GLU A 37 27.69 13.58 -0.37
C GLU A 37 27.68 13.44 1.16
N HIS A 38 27.56 14.56 1.87
CA HIS A 38 27.62 14.60 3.33
C HIS A 38 26.23 14.70 3.98
N VAL A 39 25.15 14.65 3.21
CA VAL A 39 23.77 14.71 3.71
C VAL A 39 23.14 13.33 3.69
N ARG A 40 22.45 12.98 4.79
CA ARG A 40 21.65 11.74 4.89
C ARG A 40 20.17 12.09 5.02
N ILE A 41 19.33 11.29 4.36
CA ILE A 41 17.88 11.35 4.55
C ILE A 41 17.56 10.80 5.94
N VAL A 42 16.87 11.59 6.76
CA VAL A 42 16.48 11.20 8.11
C VAL A 42 15.40 10.12 8.04
N ALA A 43 15.55 9.07 8.85
CA ALA A 43 14.56 8.00 8.94
C ALA A 43 13.23 8.50 9.52
N GLY A 44 12.14 7.78 9.25
CA GLY A 44 10.81 8.10 9.77
C GLY A 44 10.03 9.15 8.96
N GLN A 45 10.58 9.65 7.86
CA GLN A 45 9.86 10.55 6.96
C GLN A 45 8.91 9.76 6.05
N ARG A 46 7.60 10.05 6.15
CA ARG A 46 6.59 9.48 5.26
C ARG A 46 6.74 10.07 3.85
N ALA A 47 6.81 9.18 2.85
CA ALA A 47 6.78 9.59 1.44
C ALA A 47 5.46 10.31 1.10
N LYS A 48 5.55 11.44 0.41
CA LYS A 48 4.40 12.24 -0.05
C LYS A 48 4.02 11.82 -1.47
N GLY A 49 2.72 11.88 -1.77
CA GLY A 49 2.19 11.60 -3.10
C GLY A 49 1.88 10.12 -3.36
N GLN A 50 1.35 9.85 -4.55
CA GLN A 50 1.04 8.49 -4.99
C GLN A 50 2.32 7.80 -5.47
N PRO A 51 2.64 6.59 -4.97
CA PRO A 51 3.78 5.84 -5.47
C PRO A 51 3.55 5.40 -6.93
N PRO A 52 4.62 5.28 -7.74
CA PRO A 52 4.51 4.81 -9.11
C PRO A 52 4.01 3.36 -9.16
N GLN A 53 3.41 2.96 -10.28
CA GLN A 53 2.79 1.64 -10.44
C GLN A 53 3.75 0.49 -10.12
N THR A 54 5.02 0.61 -10.51
CA THR A 54 6.06 -0.39 -10.22
C THR A 54 6.37 -0.51 -8.73
N ALA A 55 6.29 0.59 -7.98
CA ALA A 55 6.44 0.58 -6.52
C ALA A 55 5.18 0.04 -5.83
N LEU A 56 3.98 0.32 -6.38
CA LEU A 56 2.71 -0.25 -5.91
C LEU A 56 2.70 -1.77 -6.03
N SER A 57 3.04 -2.33 -7.19
CA SER A 57 3.13 -3.79 -7.37
C SER A 57 4.11 -4.41 -6.38
N LYS A 58 5.31 -3.82 -6.23
CA LYS A 58 6.30 -4.29 -5.23
C LYS A 58 5.79 -4.20 -3.80
N MET A 59 5.01 -3.18 -3.45
CA MET A 59 4.41 -3.03 -2.12
C MET A 59 3.42 -4.17 -1.85
N LEU A 60 2.56 -4.48 -2.82
CA LEU A 60 1.59 -5.57 -2.73
C LEU A 60 2.27 -6.93 -2.63
N ASP A 61 3.24 -7.21 -3.51
CA ASP A 61 3.85 -8.53 -3.66
C ASP A 61 4.92 -8.82 -2.61
N ARG A 62 5.81 -7.85 -2.30
CA ARG A 62 7.03 -8.09 -1.51
C ARG A 62 6.94 -7.63 -0.05
N ARG A 63 6.02 -6.72 0.29
CA ARG A 63 5.96 -6.11 1.63
C ARG A 63 4.83 -6.62 2.51
N GLY A 64 4.15 -7.69 2.11
CA GLY A 64 3.16 -8.37 2.97
C GLY A 64 1.94 -7.50 3.34
N THR A 65 1.70 -6.39 2.63
CA THR A 65 0.48 -5.59 2.84
C THR A 65 -0.75 -6.42 2.51
N TYR A 66 -0.64 -7.29 1.50
CA TYR A 66 -1.58 -8.37 1.29
C TYR A 66 -1.24 -9.54 2.22
N SER A 67 -2.18 -9.91 3.08
CA SER A 67 -2.11 -11.07 3.96
C SER A 67 -3.49 -11.70 4.06
N ASN A 68 -3.51 -13.04 4.14
CA ASN A 68 -4.76 -13.75 4.40
C ASN A 68 -5.30 -13.37 5.80
N PRO A 69 -6.62 -13.47 6.05
CA PRO A 69 -7.20 -13.09 7.32
C PRO A 69 -6.55 -13.79 8.52
N THR A 70 -6.23 -15.08 8.38
CA THR A 70 -5.59 -15.88 9.43
C THR A 70 -4.19 -15.38 9.78
N GLY A 71 -3.33 -15.13 8.79
CA GLY A 71 -1.98 -14.61 9.01
C GLY A 71 -1.98 -13.16 9.48
N ARG A 72 -2.97 -12.38 9.06
CA ARG A 72 -3.16 -11.01 9.57
C ARG A 72 -3.57 -11.01 11.04
N LYS A 73 -4.49 -11.90 11.44
CA LYS A 73 -4.88 -12.07 12.84
C LYS A 73 -3.67 -12.40 13.72
N SER A 74 -2.91 -13.45 13.38
CA SER A 74 -1.75 -13.85 14.19
C SER A 74 -0.68 -12.76 14.28
N THR A 75 -0.44 -12.02 13.18
CA THR A 75 0.50 -10.90 13.17
C THR A 75 0.04 -9.78 14.11
N LEU A 76 -1.25 -9.44 14.10
CA LEU A 76 -1.80 -8.42 14.98
C LEU A 76 -1.74 -8.83 16.45
N GLU A 77 -2.13 -10.06 16.78
CA GLU A 77 -2.07 -10.56 18.16
C GLU A 77 -0.63 -10.55 18.72
N ARG A 78 0.36 -10.87 17.87
CA ARG A 78 1.79 -10.75 18.22
C ARG A 78 2.24 -9.31 18.43
N LEU A 79 1.87 -8.40 17.52
CA LEU A 79 2.25 -6.99 17.65
C LEU A 79 1.64 -6.35 18.89
N VAL A 80 0.37 -6.66 19.18
CA VAL A 80 -0.31 -6.17 20.37
C VAL A 80 0.34 -6.73 21.64
N SER A 81 0.68 -8.02 21.68
CA SER A 81 1.36 -8.60 22.85
C SER A 81 2.73 -7.95 23.10
N GLU A 82 3.51 -7.68 22.05
CA GLU A 82 4.79 -6.97 22.14
C GLU A 82 4.62 -5.54 22.66
N ILE A 83 3.60 -4.82 22.20
CA ILE A 83 3.34 -3.43 22.65
C ILE A 83 2.88 -3.40 24.10
N VAL A 84 1.94 -4.27 24.47
CA VAL A 84 1.35 -4.29 25.82
C VAL A 84 2.38 -4.73 26.87
N ASN A 85 3.15 -5.78 26.60
CA ASN A 85 4.12 -6.32 27.56
C ASN A 85 5.30 -5.38 27.83
N ASN A 86 5.68 -4.58 26.82
CA ASN A 86 6.86 -3.72 26.90
C ASN A 86 6.53 -2.27 27.29
N ASN A 87 5.26 -1.90 27.46
CA ASN A 87 4.88 -0.52 27.73
C ASN A 87 4.76 -0.23 29.24
N PRO A 88 5.72 0.51 29.84
CA PRO A 88 5.69 0.81 31.28
C PRO A 88 4.51 1.71 31.66
N LEU A 89 3.98 2.51 30.72
CA LEU A 89 2.85 3.39 30.99
C LEU A 89 1.57 2.60 31.23
N MET A 90 1.34 1.53 30.46
CA MET A 90 0.15 0.68 30.64
C MET A 90 0.08 0.12 32.06
N LYS A 91 1.22 -0.35 32.58
CA LYS A 91 1.34 -0.81 33.96
C LYS A 91 1.15 0.31 34.98
N ALA A 92 1.73 1.49 34.73
CA ALA A 92 1.62 2.64 35.63
C ALA A 92 0.18 3.14 35.79
N PHE A 93 -0.62 3.07 34.72
CA PHE A 93 -2.04 3.44 34.74
C PHE A 93 -2.97 2.27 35.11
N GLY A 94 -2.43 1.09 35.43
CA GLY A 94 -3.24 -0.10 35.76
C GLY A 94 -4.11 -0.61 34.60
N ILE A 95 -3.69 -0.35 33.36
CA ILE A 95 -4.45 -0.74 32.17
C ILE A 95 -4.07 -2.17 31.78
N GLU A 96 -5.04 -3.07 31.89
CA GLU A 96 -4.92 -4.45 31.40
C GLU A 96 -5.45 -4.55 29.97
N CYS A 97 -4.66 -5.11 29.06
CA CYS A 97 -5.03 -5.29 27.67
C CYS A 97 -4.78 -6.75 27.25
N SER A 98 -5.81 -7.41 26.73
CA SER A 98 -5.67 -8.74 26.15
C SER A 98 -5.10 -8.65 24.75
N SER A 99 -4.11 -9.48 24.45
CA SER A 99 -3.55 -9.60 23.10
C SER A 99 -4.43 -10.41 22.15
N ALA A 100 -5.41 -11.15 22.66
CA ALA A 100 -6.29 -11.99 21.86
C ALA A 100 -7.44 -11.16 21.26
N MET A 101 -7.76 -11.42 19.98
CA MET A 101 -8.93 -10.78 19.36
C MET A 101 -10.24 -11.27 20.00
N HIS A 102 -11.14 -10.33 20.26
CA HIS A 102 -12.48 -10.65 20.77
C HIS A 102 -13.30 -11.41 19.73
N GLY A 103 -13.90 -12.54 20.13
CA GLY A 103 -14.81 -13.31 19.28
C GLY A 103 -16.21 -12.73 19.30
N ALA A 104 -16.74 -12.37 18.13
CA ALA A 104 -18.11 -11.86 17.99
C ALA A 104 -19.03 -12.89 17.31
N THR A 105 -20.25 -13.03 17.81
CA THR A 105 -21.28 -13.84 17.15
C THR A 105 -21.88 -13.05 15.99
N ALA A 106 -21.70 -13.55 14.77
CA ALA A 106 -22.28 -12.94 13.57
C ALA A 106 -23.40 -13.81 13.00
N LYS A 107 -24.37 -13.18 12.34
CA LYS A 107 -25.38 -13.86 11.52
C LYS A 107 -25.02 -13.71 10.06
N ARG A 108 -25.10 -14.80 9.31
CA ARG A 108 -24.99 -14.78 7.84
C ARG A 108 -26.39 -14.55 7.28
N LEU A 109 -26.56 -13.48 6.51
CA LEU A 109 -27.81 -13.23 5.79
C LEU A 109 -27.88 -14.12 4.54
N GLU A 110 -29.10 -14.50 4.18
CA GLU A 110 -29.37 -15.20 2.93
C GLU A 110 -29.10 -14.30 1.74
N LEU A 111 -28.62 -14.89 0.65
CA LEU A 111 -28.32 -14.16 -0.58
C LEU A 111 -29.62 -13.69 -1.24
N PRO A 112 -29.70 -12.44 -1.72
CA PRO A 112 -30.88 -11.97 -2.42
C PRO A 112 -31.01 -12.67 -3.78
N ARG A 113 -32.24 -12.83 -4.25
CA ARG A 113 -32.52 -13.27 -5.61
C ARG A 113 -32.48 -12.07 -6.54
N LEU A 114 -31.74 -12.18 -7.64
CA LEU A 114 -31.69 -11.16 -8.69
C LEU A 114 -32.64 -11.53 -9.82
N GLU A 115 -33.68 -10.72 -10.01
CA GLU A 115 -34.55 -10.80 -11.19
C GLU A 115 -34.00 -9.86 -12.27
N LEU A 116 -33.66 -10.43 -13.43
CA LEU A 116 -33.21 -9.66 -14.58
C LEU A 116 -34.40 -9.47 -15.53
N ASN A 117 -34.66 -8.23 -15.94
CA ASN A 117 -35.84 -7.83 -16.72
C ASN A 117 -35.88 -8.34 -18.19
N GLN A 118 -35.13 -9.39 -18.52
CA GLN A 118 -35.11 -9.97 -19.87
C GLN A 118 -35.04 -11.50 -19.80
N GLY A 119 -36.19 -12.15 -19.98
CA GLY A 119 -36.26 -13.48 -20.59
C GLY A 119 -35.61 -14.66 -19.86
N GLY A 120 -35.76 -14.77 -18.53
CA GLY A 120 -35.51 -16.04 -17.82
C GLY A 120 -34.07 -16.32 -17.41
N ALA A 121 -33.14 -15.36 -17.55
CA ALA A 121 -31.79 -15.51 -17.04
C ALA A 121 -31.78 -15.43 -15.50
N ARG A 122 -31.44 -16.57 -14.86
CA ARG A 122 -31.21 -16.65 -13.41
C ARG A 122 -29.76 -16.28 -13.11
N ALA A 123 -29.55 -15.20 -12.35
CA ALA A 123 -28.23 -14.90 -11.79
C ALA A 123 -28.15 -15.43 -10.36
N GLU A 124 -27.42 -16.52 -10.15
CA GLU A 124 -27.06 -16.99 -8.82
C GLU A 124 -25.82 -16.22 -8.34
N ILE A 125 -25.97 -15.46 -7.25
CA ILE A 125 -24.82 -14.87 -6.57
C ILE A 125 -24.13 -16.01 -5.82
N GLN A 126 -23.10 -16.62 -6.41
CA GLN A 126 -22.28 -17.57 -5.66
C GLN A 126 -21.55 -16.87 -4.50
N ARG A 127 -21.24 -17.65 -3.46
CA ARG A 127 -20.63 -17.19 -2.20
C ARG A 127 -19.50 -16.19 -2.46
N ASP A 128 -19.59 -15.05 -1.79
CA ASP A 128 -18.54 -14.04 -1.57
C ASP A 128 -18.41 -12.91 -2.61
N GLY A 129 -19.53 -12.44 -3.18
CA GLY A 129 -19.61 -11.16 -3.90
C GLY A 129 -20.01 -11.29 -5.37
N PRO A 130 -20.11 -10.18 -6.12
CA PRO A 130 -20.61 -10.22 -7.49
C PRO A 130 -19.61 -10.93 -8.40
N ARG A 131 -19.98 -12.12 -8.90
CA ARG A 131 -19.46 -12.67 -10.14
C ARG A 131 -20.48 -12.41 -11.25
N GLY A 132 -19.95 -12.15 -12.45
CA GLY A 132 -20.72 -11.71 -13.62
C GLY A 132 -21.87 -12.65 -13.99
N LEU A 133 -22.74 -12.14 -14.87
CA LEU A 133 -23.91 -12.83 -15.41
C LEU A 133 -23.51 -14.21 -15.96
N VAL A 134 -23.77 -15.28 -15.19
CA VAL A 134 -23.74 -16.64 -15.72
C VAL A 134 -25.11 -16.86 -16.35
N ALA A 135 -25.22 -16.60 -17.65
CA ALA A 135 -26.37 -17.03 -18.41
C ALA A 135 -26.41 -18.57 -18.40
N GLN A 136 -27.28 -19.17 -17.58
CA GLN A 136 -27.71 -20.56 -17.80
C GLN A 136 -28.63 -20.58 -19.02
N GLY A 137 -27.99 -20.53 -20.19
CA GLY A 137 -28.60 -20.48 -21.51
C GLY A 137 -27.50 -20.05 -22.47
N GLY A 138 -26.99 -20.99 -23.28
CA GLY A 138 -25.79 -20.82 -24.08
C GLY A 138 -25.80 -19.51 -24.87
N PHE A 139 -24.92 -18.58 -24.50
CA PHE A 139 -24.63 -17.39 -25.27
C PHE A 139 -23.11 -17.24 -25.36
N ASP A 140 -22.54 -17.94 -26.34
CA ASP A 140 -21.12 -17.80 -26.70
C ASP A 140 -20.92 -16.43 -27.35
N PHE A 141 -20.34 -15.48 -26.61
CA PHE A 141 -20.02 -14.16 -27.14
C PHE A 141 -19.00 -14.22 -28.29
N MET A 142 -18.16 -15.27 -28.32
CA MET A 142 -17.11 -15.49 -29.32
C MET A 142 -17.63 -16.08 -30.64
N SER A 143 -18.81 -16.71 -30.67
CA SER A 143 -19.35 -17.32 -31.90
C SER A 143 -20.06 -16.31 -32.80
N ASN A 144 -20.69 -15.28 -32.22
CA ASN A 144 -21.43 -14.26 -32.99
C ASN A 144 -20.53 -13.16 -33.60
N LEU A 145 -19.29 -13.00 -33.13
CA LEU A 145 -18.32 -12.08 -33.74
C LEU A 145 -17.83 -12.55 -35.12
N ARG A 146 -18.01 -13.82 -35.46
CA ARG A 146 -17.66 -14.35 -36.80
C ARG A 146 -18.78 -14.25 -37.82
N GLN A 147 -20.02 -14.00 -37.41
CA GLN A 147 -21.17 -13.93 -38.33
C GLN A 147 -21.52 -12.50 -38.77
N GLY A 148 -20.96 -11.46 -38.13
CA GLY A 148 -21.25 -10.05 -38.46
C GLY A 148 -20.45 -9.45 -39.63
N PHE A 149 -19.50 -10.18 -40.24
CA PHE A 149 -18.59 -9.62 -41.25
C PHE A 149 -18.93 -9.94 -42.71
N VAL A 150 -20.08 -10.56 -43.00
CA VAL A 150 -20.54 -10.80 -44.37
C VAL A 150 -22.00 -10.38 -44.52
N ARG A 151 -22.24 -9.08 -44.69
CA ARG A 151 -23.32 -8.50 -45.50
C ARG A 151 -23.20 -6.99 -45.49
N GLY A 152 -22.50 -6.48 -46.51
CA GLY A 152 -22.29 -5.06 -46.75
C GLY A 152 -21.52 -4.88 -48.06
N ALA A 153 -22.16 -5.26 -49.16
CA ALA A 153 -21.86 -4.85 -50.53
C ALA A 153 -23.19 -4.67 -51.26
#